data_AF-A0A5K4FD03-F1
#
_entry.id   AF-A0A5K4FD03-F1
#
_cell.length_a   1.000
_cell.length_b   1.000
_cell.length_c   1.000
_cell.angle_alpha   90.00
_cell.angle_beta   90.00
_cell.angle_gamma   90.00
#
_symmetry.space_group_name_H-M   'P 1'
#
loop_
_entity.id
_entity.type
_entity.pdbx_description
1 polymer ?
#
loop_
_entity_poly.entity_id
_entity_poly.type
_entity_poly.pdbx_seq_one_letter_code
_entity_poly.pdbx_strand_id
1 'polypeptide(L)'
;MNCRIVEGIICTAIDSEVNCPCDECKKRHFCNGISFFFLKDKFWVETVSEEELFQRLKTLNPQFEFQRDTLRHTIRDCFNFGEVVANIQVCTDICSVSFQYAVGESLITWTSDAVVPVSSVLHYHVILPLSFALESLCKKQDLLNNKLLALNHHANRLHEKLMLPRF
;
A
#
# COMPACT_ATOMS: atom_id res chain seq x y z
N MET A 1 -6.75 -4.79 1.02
CA MET A 1 -5.65 -3.85 0.73
C MET A 1 -4.90 -4.34 -0.48
N ASN A 2 -4.83 -3.54 -1.55
CA ASN A 2 -4.09 -3.86 -2.77
C ASN A 2 -2.92 -2.87 -2.90
N CYS A 3 -1.74 -3.35 -3.26
CA CYS A 3 -0.52 -2.53 -3.41
C CYS A 3 0.13 -2.82 -4.76
N ARG A 4 0.58 -1.76 -5.44
CA ARG A 4 1.36 -1.84 -6.69
C ARG A 4 2.52 -0.84 -6.63
N ILE A 5 3.61 -1.17 -7.30
CA ILE A 5 4.72 -0.26 -7.53
C ILE A 5 4.77 0.06 -9.02
N VAL A 6 4.69 1.33 -9.38
CA VAL A 6 4.64 1.80 -10.77
C VAL A 6 5.50 3.04 -10.90
N GLU A 7 6.54 2.98 -11.75
CA GLU A 7 7.48 4.10 -11.96
C GLU A 7 8.05 4.68 -10.65
N GLY A 8 8.29 3.81 -9.67
CA GLY A 8 8.77 4.17 -8.33
C GLY A 8 7.72 4.72 -7.38
N ILE A 9 6.45 4.86 -7.81
CA ILE A 9 5.31 5.20 -6.95
C ILE A 9 4.75 3.92 -6.34
N ILE A 10 4.61 3.91 -5.02
CA ILE A 10 3.83 2.89 -4.31
C ILE A 10 2.37 3.36 -4.27
N CYS A 11 1.52 2.66 -5.01
CA CYS A 11 0.09 2.88 -5.05
C CYS A 11 -0.58 1.87 -4.11
N THR A 12 -1.44 2.33 -3.19
CA THR A 12 -2.22 1.44 -2.32
C THR A 12 -3.69 1.81 -2.36
N ALA A 13 -4.57 0.81 -2.51
CA ALA A 13 -6.01 0.96 -2.37
C ALA A 13 -6.50 0.21 -1.12
N ILE A 14 -7.27 0.90 -0.29
CA ILE A 14 -7.83 0.40 0.97
C ILE A 14 -9.34 0.60 0.96
N ASP A 15 -10.09 -0.48 1.17
CA ASP A 15 -11.55 -0.46 1.27
C ASP A 15 -12.05 -0.23 2.71
N SER A 16 -13.37 -0.10 2.86
CA SER A 16 -14.03 0.14 4.14
C SER A 16 -13.87 -0.99 5.18
N GLU A 17 -13.39 -2.18 4.78
CA GLU A 17 -13.20 -3.34 5.68
C GLU A 17 -11.94 -3.19 6.54
N VAL A 18 -10.97 -2.38 6.11
CA VAL A 18 -9.75 -2.12 6.88
C VAL A 18 -10.00 -1.05 7.92
N ASN A 19 -9.96 -1.45 9.19
CA ASN A 19 -10.06 -0.56 10.35
C ASN A 19 -8.76 0.21 10.57
N CYS A 20 -8.84 1.54 10.56
CA CYS A 20 -7.74 2.43 10.95
C CYS A 20 -8.30 3.65 11.71
N PRO A 21 -7.64 4.08 12.80
CA PRO A 21 -8.14 5.15 13.65
C PRO A 21 -7.93 6.57 13.09
N CYS A 22 -7.22 6.73 11.96
CA CYS A 22 -7.00 8.04 11.35
C CYS A 22 -8.30 8.59 10.75
N ASP A 23 -8.40 9.92 10.66
CA ASP A 23 -9.65 10.60 10.29
C ASP A 23 -10.12 10.23 8.87
N GLU A 24 -9.19 10.08 7.92
CA GLU A 24 -9.50 9.66 6.55
C GLU A 24 -10.03 8.22 6.49
N CYS A 25 -9.49 7.32 7.29
CA CYS A 25 -10.00 5.94 7.35
C CYS A 25 -11.35 5.83 8.07
N LYS A 26 -11.58 6.67 9.08
CA LYS A 26 -12.91 6.78 9.70
C LYS A 26 -13.94 7.27 8.68
N LYS A 27 -13.62 8.34 7.93
CA LYS A 27 -14.47 8.83 6.83
C LYS A 27 -14.78 7.71 5.83
N ARG A 28 -13.76 6.99 5.36
CA ARG A 28 -13.91 5.84 4.45
C ARG A 28 -14.90 4.81 4.99
N HIS A 29 -14.78 4.46 6.27
CA HIS A 29 -15.66 3.48 6.90
C HIS A 29 -17.12 3.97 6.92
N PHE A 30 -17.36 5.23 7.29
CA PHE A 30 -18.71 5.81 7.33
C PHE A 30 -19.36 5.95 5.94
N CYS A 31 -18.58 6.28 4.91
CA CYS A 31 -19.10 6.48 3.55
C CYS A 31 -19.04 5.23 2.66
N ASN A 32 -18.71 4.08 3.25
CA ASN A 32 -18.44 2.83 2.53
C ASN A 32 -17.53 3.06 1.31
N GLY A 33 -16.48 3.85 1.49
CA GLY A 33 -15.62 4.33 0.42
C GLY A 33 -14.38 3.48 0.16
N ILE A 34 -13.50 4.02 -0.69
CA ILE A 34 -12.14 3.52 -0.93
C ILE A 34 -11.17 4.68 -0.68
N SER A 35 -10.06 4.40 0.00
CA SER A 35 -8.93 5.32 0.11
C SER A 35 -7.80 4.87 -0.79
N PHE A 36 -7.31 5.78 -1.61
CA PHE A 36 -6.13 5.60 -2.47
C PHE A 36 -4.96 6.35 -1.86
N PHE A 37 -3.81 5.70 -1.76
CA PHE A 37 -2.58 6.26 -1.23
C PHE A 37 -1.50 6.18 -2.30
N PHE A 38 -0.77 7.26 -2.48
CA PHE A 38 0.36 7.33 -3.39
C PHE A 38 1.57 7.81 -2.63
N LEU A 39 2.64 7.02 -2.66
CA LEU A 39 3.91 7.33 -2.00
C LEU A 39 5.04 7.28 -3.02
N LYS A 40 5.74 8.41 -3.18
CA LYS A 40 6.98 8.54 -3.93
C LYS A 40 7.93 9.47 -3.16
N ASP A 41 8.12 10.69 -3.65
CA ASP A 41 8.87 11.75 -2.96
C ASP A 41 8.02 12.48 -1.91
N LYS A 42 6.70 12.40 -2.05
CA LYS A 42 5.72 12.81 -1.03
C LYS A 42 4.66 11.71 -0.87
N PHE A 43 3.72 11.99 0.02
CA PHE A 43 2.59 11.12 0.29
C PHE A 43 1.29 11.88 -0.03
N TRP A 44 0.43 11.26 -0.84
CA TRP A 44 -0.88 11.77 -1.19
C TRP A 44 -1.95 10.75 -0.84
N VAL A 45 -3.12 11.24 -0.44
CA VAL A 45 -4.30 10.42 -0.17
C VAL A 45 -5.52 10.99 -0.86
N GLU A 46 -6.38 10.10 -1.32
CA GLU A 46 -7.75 10.40 -1.67
C GLU A 46 -8.66 9.44 -0.92
N THR A 47 -9.76 9.92 -0.32
CA THR A 47 -10.83 9.05 0.19
C THR A 47 -12.10 9.38 -0.56
N VAL A 48 -12.60 8.42 -1.33
CA VAL A 48 -13.76 8.59 -2.20
C VAL A 48 -14.94 7.81 -1.64
N SER A 49 -16.08 8.46 -1.46
CA SER A 49 -17.32 7.83 -1.00
C SER A 49 -17.91 6.87 -2.02
N GLU A 50 -18.76 5.92 -1.61
CA GLU A 50 -19.43 5.02 -2.56
C GLU A 50 -20.23 5.76 -3.65
N GLU A 51 -20.93 6.84 -3.27
CA GLU A 51 -21.67 7.65 -4.24
C GLU A 51 -20.75 8.32 -5.25
N GLU A 52 -19.66 8.92 -4.76
CA GLU A 52 -18.70 9.59 -5.63
C GLU A 52 -17.94 8.60 -6.53
N LEU A 53 -17.60 7.41 -6.02
CA LEU A 53 -17.04 6.32 -6.81
C LEU A 53 -17.97 5.97 -7.97
N PHE A 54 -19.28 5.82 -7.71
CA PHE A 54 -20.26 5.47 -8.73
C PHE A 54 -20.39 6.55 -9.80
N GLN A 55 -20.57 7.81 -9.39
CA GLN A 55 -20.70 8.93 -10.33
C GLN A 55 -19.43 9.16 -11.14
N ARG A 56 -18.25 9.05 -10.50
CA ARG A 56 -16.98 9.24 -11.18
C ARG A 56 -16.72 8.12 -12.19
N LEU A 57 -16.98 6.86 -11.83
CA LEU A 57 -16.79 5.74 -12.76
C LEU A 57 -17.68 5.89 -14.01
N LYS A 58 -18.95 6.30 -13.84
CA LYS A 58 -19.86 6.60 -14.96
C LYS A 58 -19.38 7.76 -15.82
N THR A 59 -18.93 8.84 -15.20
CA THR A 59 -18.43 10.03 -15.91
C THR A 59 -17.17 9.71 -16.72
N LEU A 60 -16.26 8.92 -16.17
CA LEU A 60 -15.02 8.52 -16.86
C LEU A 60 -15.26 7.51 -17.99
N ASN A 61 -16.38 6.78 -17.94
CA ASN A 61 -16.65 5.65 -18.83
C ASN A 61 -18.11 5.67 -19.33
N PRO A 62 -18.53 6.72 -20.06
CA PRO A 62 -19.93 6.92 -20.46
C PRO A 62 -20.48 5.84 -21.40
N GLN A 63 -19.60 5.05 -22.03
CA GLN A 63 -19.94 3.94 -22.91
C GLN A 63 -20.40 2.67 -22.18
N PHE A 64 -20.25 2.62 -20.85
CA PHE A 64 -20.63 1.47 -20.04
C PHE A 64 -21.78 1.79 -19.09
N GLU A 65 -22.64 0.79 -18.86
CA GLU A 65 -23.65 0.84 -17.81
C GLU A 65 -23.12 0.09 -16.58
N PHE A 66 -22.95 0.80 -15.47
CA PHE A 66 -22.45 0.23 -14.22
C PHE A 66 -23.57 0.00 -13.22
N GLN A 67 -23.53 -1.15 -12.57
CA GLN A 67 -24.35 -1.46 -11.40
C GLN A 67 -23.56 -1.17 -10.12
N ARG A 68 -24.26 -0.80 -9.04
CA ARG A 68 -23.60 -0.43 -7.77
C ARG A 68 -22.91 -1.62 -7.09
N ASP A 69 -23.45 -2.82 -7.25
CA ASP A 69 -22.91 -4.06 -6.69
C ASP A 69 -21.57 -4.47 -7.33
N THR A 70 -21.33 -4.15 -8.60
CA THR A 70 -20.07 -4.44 -9.30
C THR A 70 -19.02 -3.32 -9.16
N LEU A 71 -19.42 -2.13 -8.72
CA LEU A 71 -18.60 -0.92 -8.66
C LEU A 71 -17.19 -1.15 -8.08
N ARG A 72 -17.13 -1.73 -6.88
CA ARG A 72 -15.86 -1.96 -6.16
C ARG A 72 -14.97 -2.96 -6.89
N HIS A 73 -15.57 -3.98 -7.50
CA HIS A 73 -14.82 -4.98 -8.24
C HIS A 73 -14.18 -4.35 -9.48
N THR A 74 -14.97 -3.58 -10.25
CA THR A 74 -14.47 -2.87 -11.43
C THR A 74 -13.34 -1.90 -11.10
N ILE A 75 -13.47 -1.09 -10.04
CA ILE A 75 -12.41 -0.17 -9.63
C ILE A 75 -11.16 -0.93 -9.16
N ARG A 76 -11.34 -2.06 -8.45
CA ARG A 76 -10.23 -2.93 -8.08
C ARG A 76 -9.55 -3.55 -9.28
N ASP A 77 -10.29 -3.92 -10.33
CA ASP A 77 -9.71 -4.46 -11.56
C ASP A 77 -8.91 -3.40 -12.31
N CYS A 78 -9.44 -2.18 -12.43
CA CYS A 78 -8.68 -1.02 -12.90
C CYS A 78 -7.38 -0.87 -12.10
N PHE A 79 -7.48 -0.82 -10.77
CA PHE A 79 -6.31 -0.62 -9.91
C PHE A 79 -5.30 -1.78 -10.01
N ASN A 80 -5.76 -3.03 -10.01
CA ASN A 80 -4.90 -4.22 -9.92
C ASN A 80 -4.29 -4.61 -11.26
N PHE A 81 -5.09 -4.55 -12.32
CA PHE A 81 -4.74 -5.11 -13.63
C PHE A 81 -4.62 -4.04 -14.72
N GLY A 82 -5.13 -2.83 -14.46
CA GLY A 82 -5.01 -1.74 -15.42
C GLY A 82 -3.58 -1.28 -15.63
N GLU A 83 -3.29 -0.83 -16.85
CA GLU A 83 -2.09 -0.06 -17.14
C GLU A 83 -2.20 1.32 -16.48
N VAL A 84 -1.11 1.80 -15.90
CA VAL A 84 -1.12 3.13 -15.29
C VAL A 84 -0.81 4.16 -16.35
N VAL A 85 -1.75 5.06 -16.55
CA VAL A 85 -1.57 6.27 -17.35
C VAL A 85 -1.23 7.38 -16.37
N ALA A 86 0.04 7.46 -16.01
CA ALA A 86 0.54 8.43 -15.05
C ALA A 86 0.62 9.81 -15.71
N ASN A 87 -0.48 10.56 -15.71
CA ASN A 87 -0.41 11.99 -15.96
C ASN A 87 -0.17 12.67 -14.62
N ILE A 88 1.05 12.53 -14.09
CA ILE A 88 1.41 13.10 -12.80
C ILE A 88 1.54 14.60 -12.98
N GLN A 89 0.41 15.31 -12.92
CA GLN A 89 0.41 16.74 -12.65
C GLN A 89 0.77 16.92 -11.18
N VAL A 90 2.06 16.83 -10.86
CA VAL A 90 2.59 17.29 -9.58
C VAL A 90 2.59 18.81 -9.60
N CYS A 91 1.41 19.42 -9.48
CA CYS A 91 1.34 20.64 -8.70
C CYS A 91 1.63 20.24 -7.25
N THR A 92 2.30 21.10 -6.48
CA THR A 92 2.97 20.73 -5.20
C THR A 92 2.18 19.84 -4.25
N ASP A 93 0.85 19.85 -4.34
CA ASP A 93 -0.06 19.28 -3.36
C ASP A 93 -1.04 18.24 -3.92
N ILE A 94 -1.04 17.98 -5.25
CA ILE A 94 -1.98 17.05 -5.91
C ILE A 94 -1.22 15.97 -6.70
N CYS A 95 -1.72 14.74 -6.67
CA CYS A 95 -1.25 13.61 -7.45
C CYS A 95 -2.44 12.91 -8.10
N SER A 96 -2.52 13.03 -9.43
CA SER A 96 -3.54 12.35 -10.23
C SER A 96 -2.94 11.09 -10.89
N VAL A 97 -3.59 9.96 -10.70
CA VAL A 97 -3.17 8.66 -11.27
C VAL A 97 -4.36 7.99 -11.94
N SER A 98 -4.21 7.71 -13.24
CA SER A 98 -5.22 6.99 -14.02
C SER A 98 -4.81 5.55 -14.25
N PHE A 99 -5.78 4.64 -14.20
CA PHE A 99 -5.62 3.22 -14.43
C PHE A 99 -6.58 2.79 -15.53
N GLN A 100 -6.07 2.18 -16.59
CA GLN A 100 -6.85 1.72 -17.73
C GLN A 100 -6.84 0.19 -17.81
N TYR A 101 -8.00 -0.42 -17.61
CA TYR A 101 -8.18 -1.86 -17.67
C TYR A 101 -8.96 -2.25 -18.93
N ALA A 102 -8.37 -3.15 -19.71
CA ALA A 102 -8.99 -3.66 -20.93
C ALA A 102 -10.05 -4.72 -20.62
N VAL A 103 -11.25 -4.51 -21.15
CA VAL A 103 -12.37 -5.45 -21.13
C VAL A 103 -12.82 -5.67 -22.58
N GLY A 104 -12.36 -6.78 -23.17
CA GLY A 104 -12.53 -7.02 -24.61
C GLY A 104 -11.77 -5.98 -25.43
N GLU A 105 -12.46 -5.31 -26.35
CA GLU A 105 -11.89 -4.23 -27.18
C GLU A 105 -12.05 -2.84 -26.55
N SER A 106 -12.63 -2.75 -25.34
CA SER A 106 -12.89 -1.49 -24.67
C SER A 106 -11.98 -1.28 -23.46
N LEU A 107 -11.74 -0.03 -23.09
CA LEU A 107 -10.95 0.34 -21.91
C LEU A 107 -11.87 0.96 -20.85
N ILE A 108 -11.74 0.47 -19.61
CA ILE A 108 -12.33 1.10 -18.42
C ILE A 108 -11.24 1.88 -17.71
N THR A 109 -11.45 3.18 -17.55
CA THR A 109 -10.54 4.10 -16.87
C THR A 109 -11.02 4.41 -15.46
N TRP A 110 -10.13 4.31 -14.48
CA TRP A 110 -10.32 4.88 -13.15
C TRP A 110 -9.26 5.94 -12.91
N THR A 111 -9.64 7.12 -12.43
CA THR A 111 -8.70 8.19 -12.05
C THR A 111 -8.88 8.54 -10.58
N SER A 112 -7.77 8.52 -9.85
CA SER A 112 -7.69 8.98 -8.47
C SER A 112 -6.94 10.31 -8.43
N ASP A 113 -7.50 11.27 -7.71
CA ASP A 113 -7.00 12.62 -7.54
C ASP A 113 -6.68 12.84 -6.05
N ALA A 114 -5.45 12.52 -5.66
CA ALA A 114 -5.02 12.50 -4.28
C ALA A 114 -4.31 13.79 -3.88
N VAL A 115 -4.49 14.21 -2.63
CA VAL A 115 -3.90 15.43 -2.07
C VAL A 115 -2.98 15.11 -0.91
N VAL A 116 -2.08 16.03 -0.56
CA VAL A 116 -1.23 15.89 0.63
C VAL A 116 -2.12 15.79 1.88
N PRO A 117 -2.03 14.70 2.67
CA PRO A 117 -2.90 14.52 3.82
C PRO A 117 -2.49 15.38 5.01
N VAL A 118 -3.40 15.45 5.98
CA VAL A 118 -3.05 15.85 7.34
C VAL A 118 -2.06 14.85 7.98
N SER A 119 -1.22 15.37 8.89
CA SER A 119 -0.13 14.61 9.53
C SER A 119 -0.57 13.29 10.18
N SER A 120 -1.80 13.21 10.70
CA SER A 120 -2.32 11.99 11.33
C SER A 120 -2.36 10.80 10.36
N VAL A 121 -2.72 11.02 9.09
CA VAL A 121 -2.77 9.95 8.08
C VAL A 121 -1.36 9.46 7.77
N LEU A 122 -0.40 10.37 7.58
CA LEU A 122 1.01 10.02 7.37
C LEU A 122 1.57 9.21 8.54
N HIS A 123 1.22 9.61 9.77
CA HIS A 123 1.64 8.90 10.97
C HIS A 123 1.15 7.45 10.97
N TYR A 124 -0.15 7.22 10.76
CA TYR A 124 -0.74 5.88 10.82
C TYR A 124 -0.42 4.98 9.62
N HIS A 125 -0.23 5.55 8.42
CA HIS A 125 -0.06 4.77 7.20
C HIS A 125 1.41 4.63 6.74
N VAL A 126 2.31 5.46 7.25
CA VAL A 126 3.72 5.43 6.84
C VAL A 126 4.63 5.29 8.05
N ILE A 127 4.58 6.24 9.00
CA ILE A 127 5.55 6.30 10.10
C ILE A 127 5.42 5.09 11.02
N LEU A 128 4.20 4.78 11.47
CA LEU A 128 3.94 3.72 12.45
C LEU A 128 4.23 2.32 11.86
N PRO A 129 3.79 1.97 10.63
CA PRO A 129 4.19 0.72 9.97
C PRO A 129 5.71 0.60 9.80
N LEU A 130 6.41 1.67 9.38
CA LEU A 130 7.87 1.65 9.24
C LEU A 130 8.57 1.49 10.58
N SER A 131 8.06 2.13 11.63
CA SER A 131 8.59 2.02 12.99
C SER A 131 8.48 0.58 13.50
N PHE A 132 7.33 -0.07 13.30
CA PHE A 132 7.14 -1.48 13.67
C PHE A 132 7.97 -2.43 12.81
N ALA A 133 8.11 -2.16 11.51
CA ALA A 133 8.97 -2.95 10.64
C ALA A 133 10.45 -2.85 11.08
N LEU A 134 10.92 -1.65 11.42
CA LEU A 134 12.27 -1.42 11.93
C LEU A 134 12.50 -2.12 13.27
N GLU A 135 11.57 -1.99 14.21
CA GLU A 135 11.65 -2.68 15.51
C GLU A 135 11.72 -4.21 15.34
N SER A 136 10.92 -4.76 14.43
CA SER A 136 10.93 -6.19 14.08
C SER A 136 12.27 -6.63 13.48
N LEU A 137 12.87 -5.80 12.63
CA LEU A 137 14.19 -6.06 12.05
C LEU A 137 15.29 -6.05 13.12
N CYS A 138 15.30 -5.06 14.02
CA CYS A 138 16.26 -4.99 15.13
C CYS A 138 16.16 -6.23 16.03
N LYS A 139 14.94 -6.65 16.41
CA LYS A 139 14.71 -7.87 17.18
C LYS A 139 15.24 -9.12 16.49
N LYS A 140 15.08 -9.23 15.16
CA LYS A 140 15.64 -10.35 14.37
C LYS A 140 17.16 -10.31 14.33
N GLN A 141 17.76 -9.12 14.25
CA GLN A 141 19.21 -8.95 14.29
C GLN A 141 19.79 -9.37 15.65
N ASP A 142 19.17 -8.96 16.75
CA ASP A 142 19.59 -9.37 18.10
C ASP A 142 19.49 -10.89 18.26
N LEU A 143 18.40 -11.50 17.77
CA LEU A 143 18.25 -12.94 17.76
C LEU A 143 19.35 -13.64 16.95
N LEU A 144 19.72 -13.09 15.79
CA LEU A 144 20.79 -13.62 14.95
C LEU A 144 22.15 -13.52 15.65
N ASN A 145 22.45 -12.38 16.28
CA ASN A 145 23.68 -12.16 17.05
C ASN A 145 23.80 -13.14 18.21
N ASN A 146 22.72 -13.37 18.95
CA ASN A 146 22.69 -14.34 20.04
C ASN A 146 22.93 -15.78 19.54
N LYS A 147 22.37 -16.16 18.38
CA LYS A 147 22.62 -17.47 17.76
C LYS A 147 24.08 -17.62 17.32
N LEU A 148 24.68 -16.58 16.75
CA LEU A 148 26.09 -16.58 16.34
C LEU A 148 27.02 -16.73 17.55
N LEU A 149 26.76 -16.01 18.64
CA LEU A 149 27.51 -16.15 19.89
C LEU A 149 27.45 -17.58 20.45
N ALA A 150 26.26 -18.19 20.47
CA ALA A 150 26.08 -19.56 20.92
C ALA A 150 26.83 -20.57 20.03
N LEU A 151 26.80 -20.40 18.71
CA LEU A 151 27.56 -21.21 17.77
C LEU A 151 29.07 -21.05 17.97
N ASN A 152 29.56 -19.83 18.15
CA ASN A 152 30.97 -19.56 18.38
C ASN A 152 31.46 -20.22 19.68
N HIS A 153 30.66 -20.13 20.76
CA HIS A 153 30.94 -20.83 22.00
C HIS A 153 30.96 -22.36 21.82
N HIS A 154 30.04 -22.91 21.03
CA HIS A 154 30.03 -24.34 20.72
C HIS A 154 31.25 -24.77 19.90
N ALA A 155 31.65 -23.97 18.90
CA ALA A 155 32.83 -24.19 18.08
C ALA A 155 34.12 -24.17 18.93
N ASN A 156 34.26 -23.19 19.84
CA ASN A 156 35.39 -23.11 20.76
C ASN A 156 35.48 -24.34 21.66
N ARG A 157 34.36 -24.78 22.25
CA ARG A 157 34.32 -26.02 23.07
C ARG A 157 34.69 -27.28 22.28
N LEU A 158 34.27 -27.36 21.02
CA LEU A 158 34.63 -28.46 20.12
C LEU A 158 36.14 -28.44 19.82
N HIS A 159 36.68 -27.26 19.53
CA HIS A 159 38.11 -27.06 19.30
C HIS A 159 38.95 -27.49 20.50
N GLU A 160 38.59 -27.04 21.72
CA GLU A 160 39.26 -27.45 22.96
C GLU A 160 39.24 -28.97 23.16
N LYS A 161 38.09 -29.63 22.91
CA LYS A 161 37.99 -31.10 23.02
C LYS A 161 38.86 -31.85 22.02
N LEU A 162 39.04 -31.31 20.81
CA LEU A 162 39.85 -31.93 19.77
C LEU A 162 41.36 -31.73 19.98
N MET A 163 41.75 -30.66 20.68
CA MET A 163 43.15 -30.32 20.97
C MET A 163 43.72 -31.02 22.22
N LEU A 164 42.88 -31.74 22.98
CA LEU A 164 43.38 -32.57 24.09
C LEU A 164 44.15 -33.77 23.53
N PRO A 165 45.40 -34.03 23.99
CA PRO A 165 46.16 -35.19 23.55
C PRO A 165 45.39 -36.47 23.89
N ARG A 166 45.24 -37.35 22.91
CA ARG A 166 44.78 -38.72 23.17
C ARG A 166 45.89 -39.43 23.94
N PHE A 167 45.71 -39.52 25.25
CA PHE A 167 46.50 -40.38 26.13
C PHE A 167 46.34 -41.85 25.73
#